data_AF-A0A3D0IFE2-F1
#
_entry.id   AF-A0A3D0IFE2-F1
#
_cell.length_a   1.000
_cell.length_b   1.000
_cell.length_c   1.000
_cell.angle_alpha   90.00
_cell.angle_beta   90.00
_cell.angle_gamma   90.00
#
_symmetry.space_group_name_H-M   'P 1'
#
loop_
_entity.id
_entity.type
_entity.pdbx_description
1 polymer ?
#
loop_
_entity_poly.entity_id
_entity_poly.type
_entity_poly.pdbx_seq_one_letter_code
_entity_poly.pdbx_strand_id
1 'polypeptide(L)'
;MIVCEILYFLICSTCVFALGNIVMLPVSKLLLLILIPLFIVILFLPVLPPVSKKIRSARLRIANRGSMLLKIFLLSMIVVLAFNIPAMTGAFASEGIPAIGDAGWRWTGHILLVVLIEATVFWSGILRIYLTANQLGMKYRLIGILCGWIPIVNIICLGILLRITDKEIKVENDKIILNESRASQKIC
;
A
#
# COMPACT_ATOMS: atom_id res chain seq x y z
N MET A 1 8.88 13.84 -12.88
CA MET A 1 8.55 12.42 -12.64
C MET A 1 8.63 12.06 -11.15
N ILE A 2 9.74 12.31 -10.46
CA ILE A 2 9.89 12.05 -9.00
C ILE A 2 8.83 12.79 -8.17
N VAL A 3 8.59 14.08 -8.45
CA VAL A 3 7.59 14.90 -7.73
C VAL A 3 6.18 14.31 -7.85
N CYS A 4 5.78 13.81 -9.03
CA CYS A 4 4.47 13.19 -9.23
C CYS A 4 4.33 11.87 -8.45
N GLU A 5 5.39 11.08 -8.35
CA GLU A 5 5.38 9.85 -7.55
C GLU A 5 5.26 10.16 -6.06
N ILE A 6 6.01 11.14 -5.56
CA ILE A 6 5.93 11.58 -4.15
C ILE A 6 4.51 12.09 -3.82
N LEU A 7 3.94 12.95 -4.67
CA LEU A 7 2.58 13.46 -4.49
C LEU A 7 1.57 12.32 -4.49
N TYR A 8 1.70 11.34 -5.37
CA TYR A 8 0.83 10.17 -5.39
C TYR A 8 0.93 9.37 -4.08
N PHE A 9 2.15 9.10 -3.59
CA PHE A 9 2.35 8.39 -2.33
C PHE A 9 1.72 9.14 -1.15
N LEU A 10 1.92 10.46 -1.08
CA LEU A 10 1.33 11.31 -0.04
C LEU A 10 -0.20 11.28 -0.11
N ILE A 11 -0.80 11.52 -1.28
CA ILE A 11 -2.26 11.52 -1.45
C ILE A 11 -2.86 10.16 -1.06
N CYS A 12 -2.26 9.07 -1.51
CA CYS A 12 -2.78 7.73 -1.20
C CYS A 12 -2.62 7.42 0.29
N SER A 13 -1.47 7.71 0.89
CA SER A 13 -1.23 7.50 2.33
C SER A 13 -2.19 8.33 3.18
N THR A 14 -2.44 9.59 2.81
CA THR A 14 -3.41 10.46 3.50
C THR A 14 -4.83 9.94 3.35
N CYS A 15 -5.21 9.41 2.18
CA CYS A 15 -6.53 8.82 1.95
C CYS A 15 -6.75 7.59 2.86
N VAL A 16 -5.77 6.68 2.91
CA VAL A 16 -5.79 5.49 3.79
C VAL A 16 -5.87 5.91 5.26
N PHE A 17 -5.04 6.87 5.68
CA PHE A 17 -5.04 7.41 7.04
C PHE A 17 -6.40 8.02 7.41
N ALA A 18 -6.96 8.86 6.56
CA ALA A 18 -8.23 9.55 6.83
C ALA A 18 -9.40 8.57 6.94
N LEU A 19 -9.44 7.55 6.08
CA LEU A 19 -10.48 6.51 6.15
C LEU A 19 -10.33 5.61 7.37
N GLY A 20 -9.10 5.21 7.72
CA GLY A 20 -8.84 4.41 8.91
C GLY A 20 -9.25 5.14 10.19
N ASN A 21 -9.06 6.47 10.24
CA ASN A 21 -9.31 7.28 11.43
C ASN A 21 -10.64 8.04 11.42
N ILE A 22 -11.56 7.71 10.50
CA ILE A 22 -12.88 8.35 10.36
C ILE A 22 -13.72 8.38 11.65
N VAL A 23 -13.54 7.40 12.54
CA VAL A 23 -14.28 7.31 13.82
C VAL A 23 -13.80 8.36 14.83
N MET A 24 -12.53 8.78 14.73
CA MET A 24 -11.90 9.72 15.67
C MET A 24 -11.74 11.11 15.07
N LEU A 25 -11.60 11.22 13.75
CA LEU A 25 -11.46 12.49 13.06
C LEU A 25 -12.83 12.98 12.54
N PRO A 26 -13.18 14.27 12.74
CA PRO A 26 -14.40 14.85 12.18
C PRO A 26 -14.27 15.05 10.66
N VAL A 27 -14.51 13.97 9.90
CA VAL A 27 -14.51 14.00 8.43
C VAL A 27 -15.89 14.41 7.92
N SER A 28 -15.98 15.45 7.10
CA SER A 28 -17.24 15.90 6.53
C SER A 28 -17.84 14.85 5.57
N LYS A 29 -19.17 14.78 5.47
CA LYS A 29 -19.86 13.85 4.54
C LYS A 29 -19.42 14.03 3.09
N LEU A 30 -19.16 15.28 2.68
CA LEU A 30 -18.63 15.60 1.34
C LEU A 30 -17.24 15.01 1.14
N LEU A 31 -16.35 15.16 2.14
CA LEU A 31 -15.01 14.60 2.07
C LEU A 31 -15.05 13.06 2.04
N LEU A 32 -15.99 12.43 2.76
CA LEU A 32 -16.20 10.97 2.68
C LEU A 32 -16.65 10.50 1.31
N LEU A 33 -17.57 11.25 0.67
CA LEU A 33 -18.02 10.96 -0.69
C LEU A 33 -16.87 11.00 -1.70
N ILE A 34 -15.79 11.73 -1.41
CA ILE A 34 -14.58 11.81 -2.24
C ILE A 34 -13.57 10.71 -1.85
N LEU A 35 -13.35 10.50 -0.55
CA LEU A 35 -12.35 9.55 -0.04
C LEU A 35 -12.70 8.09 -0.36
N ILE A 36 -13.97 7.70 -0.25
CA ILE A 36 -14.41 6.32 -0.53
C ILE A 36 -14.13 5.92 -2.00
N PRO A 37 -14.60 6.65 -3.02
CA PRO A 37 -14.27 6.31 -4.40
C PRO A 37 -12.77 6.45 -4.67
N LEU A 38 -12.07 7.41 -4.06
CA LEU A 38 -10.61 7.50 -4.18
C LEU A 38 -9.92 6.24 -3.64
N PHE A 39 -10.37 5.70 -2.51
CA PHE A 39 -9.85 4.46 -1.93
C PHE A 39 -10.16 3.24 -2.76
N ILE A 40 -11.39 3.12 -3.27
CA ILE A 40 -11.75 2.09 -4.26
C ILE A 40 -10.85 2.23 -5.48
N VAL A 41 -10.64 3.44 -5.99
CA VAL A 41 -9.73 3.69 -7.09
C VAL A 41 -8.31 3.26 -6.72
N ILE A 42 -7.78 3.53 -5.54
CA ILE A 42 -6.46 3.04 -5.06
C ILE A 42 -6.40 1.50 -5.07
N LEU A 43 -7.42 0.83 -4.54
CA LEU A 43 -7.52 -0.64 -4.48
C LEU A 43 -7.73 -1.29 -5.85
N PHE A 44 -8.44 -0.62 -6.76
CA PHE A 44 -8.83 -1.08 -8.10
C PHE A 44 -8.16 -0.28 -9.23
N LEU A 45 -7.02 0.33 -8.92
CA LEU A 45 -6.12 0.95 -9.90
C LEU A 45 -5.19 -0.05 -10.62
N PRO A 46 -5.42 -1.38 -10.81
CA PRO A 46 -4.63 -2.12 -11.81
C PRO A 46 -4.97 -1.70 -13.24
N VAL A 47 -6.08 -1.00 -13.50
CA VAL A 47 -6.66 -0.87 -14.86
C VAL A 47 -6.35 0.44 -15.57
N LEU A 48 -6.07 1.56 -14.88
CA LEU A 48 -5.76 2.81 -15.57
C LEU A 48 -4.40 2.74 -16.30
N PRO A 49 -4.29 3.29 -17.52
CA PRO A 49 -3.08 3.21 -18.33
C PRO A 49 -1.86 3.76 -17.58
N PRO A 50 -0.66 3.24 -17.84
CA PRO A 50 0.53 3.58 -17.08
C PRO A 50 0.84 5.07 -17.19
N VAL A 51 1.00 5.73 -16.03
CA VAL A 51 1.53 7.11 -15.93
C VAL A 51 2.95 7.20 -16.51
N SER A 52 3.63 6.06 -16.67
CA SER A 52 4.98 5.96 -17.18
C SER A 52 5.11 4.83 -18.20
N LYS A 53 5.47 5.17 -19.45
CA LYS A 53 5.84 4.22 -20.51
C LYS A 53 7.12 3.42 -20.19
N LYS A 54 7.70 3.59 -18.99
CA LYS A 54 8.94 2.96 -18.55
C LYS A 54 8.83 1.45 -18.38
N ILE A 55 7.66 0.92 -18.00
CA ILE A 55 7.44 -0.53 -17.85
C ILE A 55 6.67 -1.09 -19.05
N ARG A 56 7.32 -1.96 -19.83
CA ARG A 56 6.82 -2.43 -21.12
C ARG A 56 5.74 -3.51 -20.99
N SER A 57 5.93 -4.49 -20.12
CA SER A 57 4.98 -5.60 -19.92
C SER A 57 3.80 -5.24 -19.00
N ALA A 58 2.60 -5.73 -19.33
CA ALA A 58 1.42 -5.59 -18.48
C ALA A 58 1.58 -6.33 -17.14
N ARG A 59 2.17 -7.53 -17.14
CA ARG A 59 2.46 -8.31 -15.93
C ARG A 59 3.38 -7.52 -14.98
N LEU A 60 4.45 -6.94 -15.51
CA LEU A 60 5.39 -6.13 -14.73
C LEU A 60 4.75 -4.86 -14.18
N ARG A 61 3.81 -4.24 -14.93
CA ARG A 61 3.05 -3.09 -14.44
C ARG A 61 2.18 -3.44 -13.24
N ILE A 62 1.53 -4.61 -13.26
CA ILE A 62 0.71 -5.07 -12.12
C ILE A 62 1.61 -5.36 -10.91
N ALA A 63 2.75 -6.04 -11.10
CA ALA A 63 3.74 -6.28 -10.04
C ALA A 63 4.25 -4.98 -9.40
N ASN A 64 4.61 -3.99 -10.24
CA ASN A 64 5.08 -2.69 -9.79
C ASN A 64 4.03 -1.92 -8.98
N ARG A 65 2.76 -1.98 -9.40
CA ARG A 65 1.65 -1.39 -8.65
C ARG A 65 1.41 -2.11 -7.32
N GLY A 66 1.56 -3.43 -7.28
CA GLY A 66 1.53 -4.19 -6.03
C GLY A 66 2.63 -3.72 -5.06
N SER A 67 3.87 -3.58 -5.54
CA SER A 67 4.99 -3.02 -4.77
C SER A 67 4.68 -1.60 -4.27
N MET A 68 4.11 -0.75 -5.12
CA MET A 68 3.70 0.61 -4.75
C MET A 68 2.65 0.63 -3.63
N LEU A 69 1.65 -0.24 -3.71
CA LEU A 69 0.58 -0.33 -2.70
C LEU A 69 1.11 -0.78 -1.33
N LEU A 70 2.07 -1.71 -1.33
CA LEU A 70 2.75 -2.15 -0.11
C LEU A 70 3.65 -1.08 0.50
N LYS A 71 4.27 -0.22 -0.34
CA LYS A 71 5.00 0.97 0.14
C LYS A 71 4.04 2.01 0.74
N ILE A 72 2.85 2.18 0.15
CA ILE A 72 1.79 3.04 0.73
C ILE A 72 1.36 2.49 2.09
N PHE A 73 1.07 1.20 2.20
CA PHE A 73 0.74 0.53 3.47
C PHE A 73 1.82 0.77 4.55
N LEU A 74 3.10 0.63 4.19
CA LEU A 74 4.19 0.87 5.14
C LEU A 74 4.21 2.32 5.64
N LEU A 75 4.02 3.29 4.73
CA LEU A 75 3.99 4.70 5.08
C LEU A 75 2.75 5.05 5.92
N SER A 76 1.58 4.58 5.53
CA SER A 76 0.32 4.84 6.23
C SER A 76 0.33 4.23 7.62
N MET A 77 0.85 3.01 7.79
CA MET A 77 1.03 2.37 9.10
C MET A 77 1.89 3.23 10.04
N ILE A 78 2.99 3.82 9.56
CA ILE A 78 3.83 4.70 10.39
C ILE A 78 3.03 5.93 10.84
N VAL A 79 2.30 6.56 9.93
CA VAL A 79 1.49 7.76 10.23
C VAL A 79 0.34 7.43 11.18
N VAL A 80 -0.34 6.31 10.96
CA VAL A 80 -1.41 5.79 11.83
C VAL A 80 -0.88 5.55 13.23
N LEU A 81 0.27 4.91 13.40
CA LEU A 81 0.88 4.67 14.71
C LEU A 81 1.30 5.97 15.39
N ALA A 82 1.94 6.87 14.64
CA ALA A 82 2.39 8.17 15.15
C ALA A 82 1.23 9.05 15.63
N PHE A 83 0.04 8.92 15.02
CA PHE A 83 -1.18 9.62 15.45
C PHE A 83 -1.89 8.91 16.61
N ASN A 84 -2.10 7.59 16.50
CA ASN A 84 -2.96 6.87 17.44
C ASN A 84 -2.32 6.64 18.80
N ILE A 85 -1.00 6.45 18.88
CA ILE A 85 -0.33 6.24 20.17
C ILE A 85 -0.50 7.47 21.09
N PRO A 86 -0.18 8.71 20.66
CA PRO A 86 -0.45 9.90 21.47
C PRO A 86 -1.95 10.15 21.71
N ALA A 87 -2.80 9.84 20.73
CA ALA A 87 -4.25 9.99 20.89
C ALA A 87 -4.81 9.10 22.02
N MET A 88 -4.32 7.86 22.13
CA MET A 88 -4.70 6.94 23.22
C MET A 88 -4.30 7.47 24.60
N THR A 89 -3.19 8.22 24.69
CA THR A 89 -2.72 8.83 25.95
C THR A 89 -3.40 10.17 26.26
N GLY A 90 -4.36 10.62 25.45
CA GLY A 90 -5.09 11.86 25.67
C GLY A 90 -4.42 13.12 25.11
N ALA A 91 -3.40 12.99 24.25
CA ALA A 91 -2.71 14.15 23.67
C ALA A 91 -3.62 15.06 22.83
N PHE A 92 -4.78 14.56 22.39
CA PHE A 92 -5.77 15.29 21.60
C PHE A 92 -7.14 15.39 22.30
N ALA A 93 -7.17 15.32 23.64
CA ALA A 93 -8.41 15.45 24.41
C ALA A 93 -9.11 16.80 24.17
N SER A 94 -8.35 17.89 23.96
CA SER A 94 -8.88 19.21 23.61
C SER A 94 -9.61 19.25 22.26
N GLU A 95 -9.24 18.34 21.34
CA GLU A 95 -9.86 18.20 20.01
C GLU A 95 -11.06 17.25 20.03
N GLY A 96 -11.50 16.80 21.21
CA GLY A 96 -12.63 15.90 21.38
C GLY A 96 -12.31 14.42 21.10
N ILE A 97 -11.04 14.06 21.00
CA ILE A 97 -10.59 12.66 20.89
C ILE A 97 -10.38 12.10 22.30
N PRO A 98 -11.21 11.16 22.78
CA PRO A 98 -11.12 10.66 24.15
C PRO A 98 -9.87 9.80 24.33
N ALA A 99 -9.26 9.86 25.52
CA ALA A 99 -8.22 8.91 25.90
C ALA A 99 -8.80 7.50 26.00
N ILE A 100 -7.93 6.48 25.95
CA ILE A 100 -8.41 5.08 26.00
C ILE A 100 -9.16 4.74 27.29
N GLY A 101 -8.77 5.38 28.41
CA GLY A 101 -9.44 5.20 29.70
C GLY A 101 -10.88 5.74 29.74
N ASP A 102 -11.18 6.77 28.96
CA ASP A 102 -12.49 7.43 28.97
C ASP A 102 -13.48 6.78 28.01
N ALA A 103 -13.00 6.16 26.94
CA ALA A 103 -13.85 5.61 25.88
C ALA A 103 -13.28 4.35 25.22
N GLY A 104 -12.91 3.34 26.01
CA GLY A 104 -12.32 2.09 25.51
C GLY A 104 -13.11 1.40 24.40
N TRP A 105 -14.45 1.42 24.45
CA TRP A 105 -15.29 0.81 23.41
C TRP A 105 -15.16 1.50 22.04
N ARG A 106 -15.00 2.84 22.01
CA ARG A 106 -14.77 3.61 20.78
C ARG A 106 -13.41 3.26 20.18
N TRP A 107 -12.40 3.09 21.04
CA TRP A 107 -11.06 2.66 20.64
C TRP A 107 -11.04 1.25 20.04
N THR A 108 -11.79 0.30 20.60
CA THR A 108 -11.90 -1.05 20.03
C THR A 108 -12.46 -1.02 18.60
N GLY A 109 -13.56 -0.30 18.39
CA GLY A 109 -14.16 -0.17 17.05
C GLY A 109 -13.26 0.56 16.07
N HIS A 110 -12.57 1.61 16.52
CA HIS A 110 -11.62 2.37 15.72
C HIS A 110 -10.39 1.54 15.31
N ILE A 111 -9.75 0.84 16.25
CA ILE A 111 -8.59 -0.02 15.96
C ILE A 111 -8.99 -1.11 14.97
N LEU A 112 -10.16 -1.73 15.16
CA LEU A 112 -10.67 -2.73 14.23
C LEU A 112 -10.84 -2.16 12.81
N LEU A 113 -11.39 -0.95 12.68
CA LEU A 113 -11.53 -0.29 11.38
C LEU A 113 -10.18 0.05 10.74
N VAL A 114 -9.24 0.60 11.51
CA VAL A 114 -7.87 0.88 11.05
C VAL A 114 -7.21 -0.39 10.52
N VAL A 115 -7.30 -1.48 11.29
CA VAL A 115 -6.75 -2.79 10.89
C VAL A 115 -7.42 -3.29 9.61
N LEU A 116 -8.74 -3.16 9.45
CA LEU A 116 -9.44 -3.58 8.24
C LEU A 116 -9.00 -2.76 7.01
N ILE A 117 -8.92 -1.44 7.14
CA ILE A 117 -8.49 -0.55 6.05
C ILE A 117 -7.04 -0.88 5.64
N GLU A 118 -6.11 -0.93 6.59
CA GLU A 118 -4.71 -1.26 6.31
C GLU A 118 -4.55 -2.69 5.76
N ALA A 119 -5.32 -3.65 6.27
CA ALA A 119 -5.34 -5.02 5.75
C ALA A 119 -5.81 -5.07 4.29
N THR A 120 -6.86 -4.34 3.91
CA THR A 120 -7.31 -4.34 2.50
C THR A 120 -6.26 -3.78 1.55
N VAL A 121 -5.53 -2.73 1.95
CA VAL A 121 -4.40 -2.18 1.17
C VAL A 121 -3.27 -3.19 1.07
N PHE A 122 -2.88 -3.79 2.20
CA PHE A 122 -1.83 -4.80 2.29
C PHE A 122 -2.12 -6.02 1.40
N TRP A 123 -3.27 -6.67 1.59
CA TRP A 123 -3.64 -7.89 0.86
C TRP A 123 -3.82 -7.63 -0.63
N SER A 124 -4.34 -6.46 -1.01
CA SER A 124 -4.42 -6.05 -2.41
C SER A 124 -3.04 -5.92 -3.06
N GLY A 125 -2.04 -5.46 -2.30
CA GLY A 125 -0.65 -5.36 -2.75
C GLY A 125 0.00 -6.74 -2.90
N ILE A 126 -0.13 -7.59 -1.88
CA ILE A 126 0.39 -8.97 -1.87
C ILE A 126 -0.20 -9.79 -3.03
N LEU A 127 -1.52 -9.76 -3.21
CA LEU A 127 -2.21 -10.55 -4.24
C LEU A 127 -1.68 -10.22 -5.64
N ARG A 128 -1.45 -8.94 -5.94
CA ARG A 128 -0.90 -8.49 -7.22
C ARG A 128 0.50 -9.01 -7.47
N ILE A 129 1.37 -8.96 -6.46
CA ILE A 129 2.74 -9.49 -6.58
C ILE A 129 2.70 -11.00 -6.78
N TYR A 130 1.87 -11.72 -6.03
CA TYR A 130 1.83 -13.19 -6.10
C TYR A 130 1.28 -13.73 -7.42
N LEU A 131 0.30 -13.04 -8.00
CA LEU A 131 -0.26 -13.40 -9.30
C LEU A 131 0.67 -13.06 -10.48
N THR A 132 1.74 -12.28 -10.26
CA THR A 132 2.56 -11.75 -11.37
C THR A 132 4.05 -12.02 -11.28
N ALA A 133 4.61 -12.22 -10.08
CA ALA A 133 6.03 -12.53 -9.90
C ALA A 133 6.26 -14.03 -10.10
N ASN A 134 7.09 -14.36 -11.10
CA ASN A 134 7.42 -15.75 -11.45
C ASN A 134 8.60 -16.27 -10.62
N GLN A 135 9.51 -15.38 -10.22
CA GLN A 135 10.72 -15.76 -9.47
C GLN A 135 10.49 -15.80 -7.95
N LEU A 136 9.34 -15.34 -7.49
CA LEU A 136 8.92 -15.52 -6.11
C LEU A 136 8.55 -16.99 -5.87
N GLY A 137 9.54 -17.77 -5.45
CA GLY A 137 9.32 -19.16 -5.06
C GLY A 137 8.21 -19.29 -4.00
N MET A 138 7.48 -20.40 -4.01
CA MET A 138 6.33 -20.67 -3.11
C MET A 138 6.63 -20.42 -1.62
N LYS A 139 7.90 -20.56 -1.20
CA LYS A 139 8.38 -20.28 0.16
C LYS A 139 8.05 -18.87 0.62
N TYR A 140 8.30 -17.85 -0.20
CA TYR A 140 8.02 -16.45 0.15
C TYR A 140 6.53 -16.11 0.12
N ARG A 141 5.73 -16.87 -0.65
CA ARG A 141 4.27 -16.72 -0.70
C ARG A 141 3.61 -17.19 0.60
N LEU A 142 4.04 -18.35 1.10
CA LEU A 142 3.59 -18.90 2.38
C LEU A 142 4.02 -18.02 3.56
N ILE A 143 5.27 -17.53 3.55
CA ILE A 143 5.77 -16.64 4.60
C ILE A 143 4.97 -15.35 4.66
N GLY A 144 4.63 -14.71 3.53
CA GLY A 144 3.81 -13.49 3.58
C GLY A 144 2.39 -13.70 4.10
N ILE A 145 1.76 -14.85 3.80
CA ILE A 145 0.42 -15.18 4.31
C ILE A 145 0.47 -15.42 5.82
N LEU A 146 1.49 -16.14 6.32
CA LEU A 146 1.64 -16.46 7.74
C LEU A 146 2.11 -15.24 8.55
N CYS A 147 3.06 -14.47 8.02
CA CYS A 147 3.62 -13.31 8.69
C CYS A 147 2.70 -12.09 8.63
N GLY A 148 1.73 -12.03 7.72
CA GLY A 148 0.74 -10.94 7.65
C GLY A 148 -0.03 -10.71 8.95
N TRP A 149 -0.12 -11.73 9.80
CA TRP A 149 -0.78 -11.70 11.11
C TRP A 149 0.14 -11.25 12.26
N ILE A 150 1.47 -11.23 12.05
CA ILE A 150 2.47 -10.89 13.07
C ILE A 150 3.12 -9.55 12.69
N PRO A 151 2.77 -8.42 13.35
CA PRO A 151 3.10 -7.08 12.87
C PRO A 151 4.59 -6.83 12.59
N ILE A 152 5.49 -7.24 13.51
CA ILE A 152 6.93 -6.97 13.39
C ILE A 152 7.56 -7.84 12.29
N VAL A 153 7.23 -9.13 12.29
CA VAL A 153 7.75 -10.07 11.28
C VAL A 153 7.23 -9.70 9.90
N ASN A 154 5.98 -9.24 9.81
CA ASN A 154 5.38 -8.75 8.57
C ASN A 154 6.24 -7.67 7.91
N ILE A 155 6.71 -6.67 8.68
CA ILE A 155 7.50 -5.55 8.14
C ILE A 155 8.83 -6.04 7.56
N ILE A 156 9.54 -6.94 8.25
CA ILE A 156 10.82 -7.49 7.76
C ILE A 156 10.61 -8.30 6.49
N CYS A 157 9.64 -9.22 6.49
CA CYS A 157 9.30 -10.03 5.33
C CYS A 157 8.87 -9.16 4.14
N LEU A 158 8.12 -8.09 4.40
CA LEU A 158 7.67 -7.15 3.38
C LEU A 158 8.84 -6.39 2.75
N GLY A 159 9.82 -5.97 3.56
CA GLY A 159 11.05 -5.35 3.06
C GLY A 159 11.84 -6.27 2.13
N ILE A 160 11.92 -7.57 2.45
CA ILE A 160 12.57 -8.57 1.58
C ILE A 160 11.76 -8.76 0.29
N LEU A 161 10.43 -8.91 0.40
CA LEU A 161 9.53 -9.08 -0.73
C LEU A 161 9.66 -7.92 -1.72
N LEU A 162 9.58 -6.68 -1.22
CA LEU A 162 9.70 -5.47 -2.03
C LEU A 162 11.05 -5.41 -2.76
N ARG A 163 12.15 -5.75 -2.08
CA ARG A 163 13.49 -5.77 -2.70
C ARG A 163 13.60 -6.79 -3.81
N ILE A 164 13.03 -7.99 -3.63
CA ILE A 164 13.05 -9.04 -4.65
C ILE A 164 12.20 -8.61 -5.85
N THR A 165 10.96 -8.18 -5.60
CA THR A 165 10.03 -7.79 -6.67
C THR A 165 10.52 -6.57 -7.45
N ASP A 166 11.05 -5.54 -6.79
CA ASP A 166 11.59 -4.37 -7.48
C ASP A 166 12.81 -4.72 -8.35
N LYS A 167 13.66 -5.65 -7.88
CA LYS A 167 14.79 -6.17 -8.68
C LYS A 167 14.31 -6.98 -9.88
N GLU A 168 13.34 -7.88 -9.70
CA GLU A 168 12.73 -8.69 -10.78
C GLU A 168 12.14 -7.77 -11.85
N ILE A 169 11.33 -6.78 -11.45
CA ILE A 169 10.71 -5.82 -12.38
C ILE A 169 11.77 -5.08 -13.18
N LYS A 170 12.83 -4.59 -12.54
CA LYS A 170 13.91 -3.88 -13.24
C LYS A 170 14.60 -4.78 -14.26
N VAL A 171 15.04 -5.96 -13.84
CA VAL A 171 15.78 -6.91 -14.69
C VAL A 171 14.94 -7.37 -15.88
N GLU A 172 13.68 -7.75 -15.65
CA GLU A 172 12.80 -8.22 -16.72
C GLU A 172 12.41 -7.08 -17.68
N ASN A 173 12.21 -5.87 -17.16
CA ASN A 173 11.90 -4.73 -18.01
C ASN A 173 13.09 -4.31 -18.89
N ASP A 174 14.31 -4.33 -18.35
CA ASP A 174 15.53 -4.01 -19.10
C ASP A 174 15.76 -5.03 -20.23
N LYS A 175 15.46 -6.33 -19.99
CA LYS A 175 15.46 -7.36 -21.04
C LYS A 175 14.46 -7.07 -22.16
N ILE A 176 13.24 -6.64 -21.82
CA ILE A 176 12.23 -6.30 -22.83
C ILE A 176 12.68 -5.11 -23.67
N ILE A 177 13.20 -4.05 -23.03
CA ILE A 177 13.72 -2.87 -23.74
C ILE A 177 14.88 -3.25 -24.67
N LEU A 178 15.79 -4.10 -24.21
CA LEU A 178 16.91 -4.57 -25.03
C LEU A 178 16.41 -5.37 -26.25
N ASN A 179 15.46 -6.28 -26.04
CA ASN A 179 14.87 -7.05 -27.13
C ASN A 179 14.12 -6.16 -28.13
N GLU A 180 13.36 -5.16 -27.65
CA GLU A 180 12.72 -4.15 -28.51
C GLU A 180 13.75 -3.37 -29.34
N SER A 181 14.91 -3.02 -28.75
CA SER A 181 15.98 -2.31 -29.47
C SER A 181 16.70 -3.17 -30.51
N ARG A 182 16.77 -4.49 -30.30
CA ARG A 182 17.38 -5.47 -31.21
C ARG A 182 16.38 -6.06 -32.22
N ALA A 183 15.09 -5.78 -32.08
CA ALA A 183 14.05 -6.28 -32.96
C ALA A 183 14.30 -5.88 -34.43
N SER A 184 14.86 -4.68 -34.67
CA SER A 184 15.27 -4.22 -36.00
C SER A 184 16.52 -4.92 -36.54
N GLN A 185 17.35 -5.50 -35.67
CA GLN A 185 18.61 -6.16 -36.03
C GLN A 185 18.43 -7.66 -36.33
N LYS A 186 17.26 -8.26 -36.04
CA LYS A 186 16.97 -9.71 -36.16
C LYS A 186 18.00 -10.61 -35.45
N ILE A 187 18.69 -10.10 -34.44
CA ILE A 187 19.63 -10.88 -33.62
C ILE A 187 18.82 -11.50 -32.47
N CYS A 188 18.80 -12.83 -32.37
CA CYS A 188 18.24 -13.56 -31.22
C CYS A 188 19.11 -13.35 -29.98
#